data_AF-A0A498ETX7-F1
#
_entry.id   AF-A0A498ETX7-F1
#
_cell.length_a   1.000
_cell.length_b   1.000
_cell.length_c   1.000
_cell.angle_alpha   90.00
_cell.angle_beta   90.00
_cell.angle_gamma   90.00
#
_symmetry.space_group_name_H-M   'P 1'
#
loop_
_entity.id
_entity.type
_entity.pdbx_description
1 polymer ?
#
loop_
_entity_poly.entity_id
_entity_poly.type
_entity_poly.pdbx_seq_one_letter_code
_entity_poly.pdbx_strand_id
1 'polypeptide(L)'
;MAGHPATSAANELLVAYRHDIHKLTGDAHDHADDMFAGVPVNDPVPHGADSDAAALSRPAGQPQQTVEAHGSHYRLSLCTGRSQRETITGSDPEATIRELVTESDPEADHRAWLTNAVVSAFNESVYYPYTSLKYHTLLVGALVDNYCAGHGFDELALVVDPGDTLVPYRTIYTDERFCLRISPAATCEDRPYARLGSHPHRSWATTWQRLPAHPLATDTDQWARVLDTNLRRIRSWSTALQYLDDVRDGGAWQ
;
A
#
# COMPACT_ATOMS: atom_id res chain seq x y z
N MET A 1 -27.72 2.54 -20.62
CA MET A 1 -27.44 3.19 -19.32
C MET A 1 -26.24 4.08 -19.53
N ALA A 2 -26.45 5.40 -19.58
CA ALA A 2 -25.35 6.36 -19.69
C ALA A 2 -24.78 6.56 -18.28
N GLY A 3 -23.51 6.18 -18.09
CA GLY A 3 -22.79 6.42 -16.84
C GLY A 3 -22.70 7.92 -16.56
N HIS A 4 -22.97 8.31 -15.32
CA HIS A 4 -22.60 9.65 -14.86
C HIS A 4 -21.09 9.81 -15.05
N PRO A 5 -20.60 10.94 -15.59
CA PRO A 5 -19.16 11.20 -15.62
C PRO A 5 -18.66 11.20 -14.18
N ALA A 6 -17.68 10.34 -13.89
CA ALA A 6 -17.00 10.33 -12.61
C ALA A 6 -16.49 11.75 -12.29
N THR A 7 -16.71 12.20 -11.05
CA THR A 7 -16.22 13.47 -10.52
C THR A 7 -14.70 13.58 -10.72
N SER A 8 -14.12 14.78 -10.83
CA SER A 8 -12.65 14.96 -10.98
C SER A 8 -11.85 14.10 -10.00
N ALA A 9 -12.24 14.10 -8.72
CA ALA A 9 -11.60 13.31 -7.68
C ALA A 9 -11.69 11.78 -7.91
N ALA A 10 -12.80 11.27 -8.44
CA ALA A 10 -12.96 9.85 -8.75
C ALA A 10 -12.06 9.43 -9.93
N ASN A 11 -11.90 10.30 -10.94
CA ASN A 11 -10.92 10.05 -12.01
C ASN A 11 -9.48 10.11 -11.49
N GLU A 12 -9.16 11.06 -10.61
CA GLU A 12 -7.84 11.16 -9.98
C GLU A 12 -7.48 9.92 -9.16
N LEU A 13 -8.48 9.28 -8.52
CA LEU A 13 -8.29 7.98 -7.84
C LEU A 13 -8.00 6.85 -8.81
N LEU A 14 -8.71 6.75 -9.94
CA LEU A 14 -8.40 5.75 -10.97
C LEU A 14 -6.99 5.95 -11.56
N VAL A 15 -6.56 7.21 -11.75
CA VAL A 15 -5.17 7.51 -12.14
C VAL A 15 -4.20 6.99 -11.08
N ALA A 16 -4.47 7.24 -9.80
CA ALA A 16 -3.64 6.75 -8.69
C ALA A 16 -3.51 5.21 -8.67
N TYR A 17 -4.60 4.47 -8.91
CA TYR A 17 -4.57 3.01 -8.93
C TYR A 17 -3.90 2.42 -10.19
N ARG A 18 -3.72 3.23 -11.24
CA ARG A 18 -3.15 2.81 -12.53
C ARG A 18 -1.78 3.40 -12.85
N HIS A 19 -1.21 4.25 -11.99
CA HIS A 19 0.02 5.00 -12.30
C HIS A 19 1.30 4.16 -12.37
N ASP A 20 1.27 2.93 -11.86
CA ASP A 20 2.46 2.11 -11.66
C ASP A 20 2.32 0.70 -12.27
N ILE A 21 1.42 0.55 -13.24
CA ILE A 21 1.13 -0.75 -13.87
C ILE A 21 2.36 -1.33 -14.57
N HIS A 22 3.26 -0.49 -15.08
CA HIS A 22 4.53 -0.95 -15.66
C HIS A 22 5.38 -1.80 -14.70
N LYS A 23 5.24 -1.61 -13.38
CA LYS A 23 5.93 -2.44 -12.36
C LYS A 23 5.34 -3.84 -12.24
N LEU A 24 4.07 -4.02 -12.60
CA LEU A 24 3.40 -5.32 -12.65
C LEU A 24 3.75 -6.10 -13.92
N THR A 25 4.00 -5.41 -15.03
CA THR A 25 4.39 -6.03 -16.31
C THR A 25 5.90 -6.27 -16.42
N GLY A 26 6.69 -5.61 -15.56
CA GLY A 26 8.15 -5.73 -15.54
C GLY A 26 8.85 -4.82 -16.55
N ASP A 27 8.12 -3.87 -17.13
CA ASP A 27 8.67 -2.90 -18.06
C ASP A 27 9.47 -1.82 -17.34
N ALA A 28 10.55 -1.36 -17.96
CA ALA A 28 11.28 -0.21 -17.46
C ALA A 28 10.41 1.06 -17.62
N HIS A 29 10.49 1.97 -16.66
CA HIS A 29 9.70 3.20 -16.65
C HIS A 29 9.80 4.00 -17.97
N ASP A 30 11.01 4.10 -18.55
CA ASP A 30 11.26 4.84 -19.80
C ASP A 30 10.67 4.18 -21.07
N HIS A 31 10.15 2.95 -20.93
CA HIS A 31 9.54 2.16 -21.99
C HIS A 31 8.16 1.63 -21.61
N ALA A 32 7.58 2.17 -20.54
CA ALA A 32 6.26 1.81 -20.09
C ALA A 32 5.22 2.23 -21.15
N ASP A 33 4.30 1.33 -21.46
CA ASP A 33 3.17 1.67 -22.32
C ASP A 33 2.23 2.65 -21.58
N ASP A 34 1.77 3.68 -22.28
CA ASP A 34 0.74 4.63 -21.77
C ASP A 34 -0.66 3.98 -21.71
N MET A 35 -0.81 2.78 -22.24
CA MET A 35 -2.08 2.07 -22.37
C MET A 35 -1.92 0.60 -22.00
N PHE A 36 -2.81 0.07 -21.15
CA PHE A 36 -2.92 -1.35 -20.87
C PHE A 36 -4.36 -1.80 -21.01
N ALA A 37 -4.60 -2.88 -21.77
CA ALA A 37 -5.94 -3.40 -22.05
C ALA A 37 -6.95 -2.34 -22.58
N GLY A 38 -6.47 -1.32 -23.30
CA GLY A 38 -7.31 -0.25 -23.84
C GLY A 38 -7.65 0.86 -22.83
N VAL A 39 -7.03 0.86 -21.65
CA VAL A 39 -7.19 1.85 -20.59
C VAL A 39 -5.88 2.64 -20.41
N PRO A 40 -5.93 3.98 -20.24
CA PRO A 40 -4.76 4.77 -19.89
C PRO A 40 -4.16 4.33 -18.55
N VAL A 41 -2.84 4.19 -18.51
CA VAL A 41 -2.06 3.79 -17.32
C VAL A 41 -0.79 4.61 -17.26
N ASN A 42 -0.13 4.61 -16.10
CA ASN A 42 1.12 5.32 -15.87
C ASN A 42 1.03 6.86 -16.00
N ASP A 43 -0.20 7.41 -16.00
CA ASP A 43 -0.43 8.85 -15.95
C ASP A 43 0.11 9.45 -14.63
N PRO A 44 0.64 10.69 -14.66
CA PRO A 44 1.13 11.36 -13.46
C PRO A 44 0.05 11.48 -12.38
N VAL A 45 0.38 11.05 -11.16
CA VAL A 45 -0.51 11.17 -10.00
C VAL A 45 -0.58 12.63 -9.55
N PRO A 46 -1.78 13.18 -9.27
CA PRO A 46 -1.94 14.57 -8.87
C PRO A 46 -1.40 14.87 -7.47
N HIS A 47 -1.28 16.15 -7.15
CA HIS A 47 -0.96 16.70 -5.82
C HIS A 47 0.37 16.22 -5.20
N GLY A 48 1.24 15.59 -5.97
CA GLY A 48 2.51 15.02 -5.47
C GLY A 48 2.35 13.74 -4.66
N ALA A 49 1.16 13.13 -4.64
CA ALA A 49 0.84 11.99 -3.77
C ALA A 49 1.75 10.77 -4.01
N ASP A 50 2.16 10.49 -5.25
CA ASP A 50 3.12 9.42 -5.54
C ASP A 50 4.49 9.66 -4.90
N SER A 51 5.04 10.87 -5.05
CA SER A 51 6.32 11.24 -4.43
C SER A 51 6.26 11.18 -2.90
N ASP A 52 5.16 11.61 -2.30
CA ASP A 52 4.97 11.53 -0.85
C ASP A 52 4.85 10.07 -0.38
N ALA A 53 4.05 9.24 -1.06
CA ALA A 53 3.94 7.81 -0.76
C ALA A 53 5.28 7.08 -0.91
N ALA A 54 6.03 7.39 -1.96
CA ALA A 54 7.39 6.89 -2.15
C ALA A 54 8.33 7.26 -0.99
N ALA A 55 8.24 8.49 -0.47
CA ALA A 55 9.07 8.94 0.65
C ALA A 55 8.70 8.26 1.99
N LEU A 56 7.49 7.69 2.11
CA LEU A 56 7.12 6.83 3.24
C LEU A 56 7.84 5.48 3.22
N SER A 57 8.21 4.96 2.03
CA SER A 57 8.73 3.59 1.90
C SER A 57 10.22 3.55 1.53
N ARG A 58 10.71 4.51 0.74
CA ARG A 58 12.05 4.51 0.13
C ARG A 58 12.98 5.60 0.67
N PRO A 59 14.29 5.31 0.84
CA PRO A 59 15.26 6.34 1.20
C PRO A 59 15.26 7.48 0.19
N ALA A 60 15.49 8.71 0.67
CA ALA A 60 15.76 9.84 -0.21
C ALA A 60 17.12 9.68 -0.93
N GLY A 61 17.23 10.27 -2.11
CA GLY A 61 18.45 10.25 -2.93
C GLY A 61 18.47 9.14 -3.98
N GLN A 62 19.64 8.91 -4.58
CA GLN A 62 19.80 7.89 -5.61
C GLN A 62 19.57 6.49 -5.04
N PRO A 63 18.73 5.66 -5.68
CA PRO A 63 18.51 4.29 -5.23
C PRO A 63 19.82 3.50 -5.20
N GLN A 64 20.04 2.77 -4.10
CA GLN A 64 21.12 1.81 -3.97
C GLN A 64 20.51 0.42 -3.82
N GLN A 65 20.95 -0.52 -4.65
CA GLN A 65 20.46 -1.89 -4.60
C GLN A 65 20.79 -2.50 -3.24
N THR A 66 19.75 -2.89 -2.51
CA THR A 66 19.91 -3.43 -1.15
C THR A 66 20.21 -4.93 -1.13
N VAL A 67 20.01 -5.63 -2.26
CA VAL A 67 20.33 -7.05 -2.45
C VAL A 67 21.00 -7.24 -3.81
N GLU A 68 22.31 -7.48 -3.82
CA GLU A 68 23.20 -7.47 -5.00
C GLU A 68 22.74 -8.35 -6.18
N ALA A 69 22.06 -9.48 -5.91
CA ALA A 69 21.60 -10.42 -6.94
C ALA A 69 20.10 -10.31 -7.27
N HIS A 70 19.38 -9.34 -6.69
CA HIS A 70 17.95 -9.17 -6.95
C HIS A 70 17.71 -8.12 -8.03
N GLY A 71 17.22 -8.57 -9.19
CA GLY A 71 16.80 -7.72 -10.32
C GLY A 71 15.39 -8.02 -10.80
N SER A 72 14.58 -8.68 -9.96
CA SER A 72 13.23 -9.10 -10.28
C SER A 72 12.22 -8.06 -9.82
N HIS A 73 11.11 -7.89 -10.53
CA HIS A 73 9.98 -7.06 -10.08
C HIS A 73 9.12 -7.76 -9.00
N TYR A 74 9.35 -9.06 -8.75
CA TYR A 74 8.78 -9.78 -7.62
C TYR A 74 9.51 -9.44 -6.31
N ARG A 75 8.76 -9.14 -5.25
CA ARG A 75 9.31 -8.83 -3.94
C ARG A 75 9.86 -10.07 -3.22
N LEU A 76 10.70 -9.84 -2.22
CA LEU A 76 11.10 -10.81 -1.23
C LEU A 76 10.22 -10.68 0.02
N SER A 77 9.82 -11.80 0.61
CA SER A 77 9.16 -11.78 1.92
C SER A 77 10.16 -11.51 3.04
N LEU A 78 9.78 -10.66 4.01
CA LEU A 78 10.58 -10.48 5.22
C LEU A 78 10.54 -11.71 6.13
N CYS A 79 9.48 -12.52 6.07
CA CYS A 79 9.33 -13.72 6.90
C CYS A 79 10.25 -14.85 6.43
N THR A 80 10.37 -15.04 5.11
CA THR A 80 11.06 -16.22 4.54
C THR A 80 12.32 -15.87 3.75
N GLY A 81 12.50 -14.60 3.37
CA GLY A 81 13.55 -14.18 2.44
C GLY A 81 13.34 -14.65 1.00
N ARG A 82 12.23 -15.33 0.69
CA ARG A 82 11.97 -15.92 -0.64
C ARG A 82 11.19 -14.99 -1.55
N SER A 83 11.41 -15.17 -2.85
CA SER A 83 10.67 -14.49 -3.91
C SER A 83 9.19 -14.86 -3.86
N GLN A 84 8.33 -13.84 -3.91
CA GLN A 84 6.89 -14.03 -3.96
C GLN A 84 6.38 -14.42 -5.36
N ARG A 85 7.27 -14.58 -6.34
CA ARG A 85 6.91 -15.27 -7.60
C ARG A 85 6.36 -16.68 -7.32
N GLU A 86 6.91 -17.35 -6.31
CA GLU A 86 6.53 -18.72 -5.97
C GLU A 86 5.07 -18.82 -5.53
N THR A 87 4.53 -17.81 -4.85
CA THR A 87 3.17 -17.82 -4.28
C THR A 87 2.07 -17.64 -5.31
N ILE A 88 2.41 -17.10 -6.49
CA ILE A 88 1.48 -16.90 -7.62
C ILE A 88 1.70 -17.92 -8.74
N THR A 89 2.47 -18.98 -8.47
CA THR A 89 2.72 -20.06 -9.45
C THR A 89 1.41 -20.79 -9.72
N GLY A 90 0.90 -20.70 -10.95
CA GLY A 90 -0.38 -21.27 -11.36
C GLY A 90 -1.55 -20.30 -11.37
N SER A 91 -1.34 -19.06 -10.92
CA SER A 91 -2.24 -17.94 -11.22
C SER A 91 -2.05 -17.49 -12.68
N ASP A 92 -2.97 -16.66 -13.18
CA ASP A 92 -2.81 -15.89 -14.42
C ASP A 92 -2.62 -14.40 -14.07
N PRO A 93 -1.38 -13.94 -13.82
CA PRO A 93 -1.13 -12.56 -13.43
C PRO A 93 -1.60 -11.57 -14.48
N GLU A 94 -1.48 -11.87 -15.78
CA GLU A 94 -1.88 -10.94 -16.84
C GLU A 94 -3.40 -10.74 -16.83
N ALA A 95 -4.18 -11.82 -16.72
CA ALA A 95 -5.63 -11.70 -16.60
C ALA A 95 -6.03 -10.92 -15.34
N THR A 96 -5.37 -11.18 -14.21
CA THR A 96 -5.63 -10.46 -12.96
C THR A 96 -5.30 -8.97 -13.06
N ILE A 97 -4.17 -8.61 -13.67
CA ILE A 97 -3.78 -7.21 -13.90
C ILE A 97 -4.77 -6.55 -14.85
N ARG A 98 -5.23 -7.25 -15.89
CA ARG A 98 -6.26 -6.77 -16.82
C ARG A 98 -7.57 -6.45 -16.11
N GLU A 99 -8.06 -7.36 -15.29
CA GLU A 99 -9.27 -7.14 -14.49
C GLU A 99 -9.12 -5.91 -13.59
N LEU A 100 -8.00 -5.81 -12.86
CA LEU A 100 -7.69 -4.67 -11.99
C LEU A 100 -7.67 -3.34 -12.76
N VAL A 101 -6.95 -3.28 -13.89
CA VAL A 101 -6.81 -2.04 -14.68
C VAL A 101 -8.15 -1.63 -15.33
N THR A 102 -8.96 -2.59 -15.76
CA THR A 102 -10.23 -2.31 -16.43
C THR A 102 -11.38 -1.94 -15.50
N GLU A 103 -11.21 -2.11 -14.17
CA GLU A 103 -12.19 -1.63 -13.19
C GLU A 103 -12.33 -0.11 -13.28
N SER A 104 -13.57 0.36 -13.38
CA SER A 104 -13.91 1.78 -13.63
C SER A 104 -14.56 2.45 -12.42
N ASP A 105 -14.98 1.67 -11.42
CA ASP A 105 -15.41 2.18 -10.13
C ASP A 105 -14.19 2.27 -9.19
N PRO A 106 -13.75 3.47 -8.78
CA PRO A 106 -12.60 3.61 -7.91
C PRO A 106 -12.78 2.91 -6.56
N GLU A 107 -14.01 2.73 -6.05
CA GLU A 107 -14.22 2.02 -4.79
C GLU A 107 -13.99 0.51 -4.95
N ALA A 108 -14.46 -0.04 -6.08
CA ALA A 108 -14.20 -1.42 -6.44
C ALA A 108 -12.70 -1.64 -6.70
N ASP A 109 -12.01 -0.70 -7.37
CA ASP A 109 -10.57 -0.76 -7.63
C ASP A 109 -9.76 -0.69 -6.32
N HIS A 110 -10.12 0.22 -5.40
CA HIS A 110 -9.54 0.29 -4.07
C HIS A 110 -9.65 -1.05 -3.31
N ARG A 111 -10.84 -1.66 -3.33
CA ARG A 111 -11.09 -2.97 -2.71
C ARG A 111 -10.30 -4.08 -3.40
N ALA A 112 -10.18 -4.05 -4.73
CA ALA A 112 -9.39 -5.00 -5.50
C ALA A 112 -7.92 -4.91 -5.10
N TRP A 113 -7.32 -3.72 -5.06
CA TRP A 113 -5.95 -3.53 -4.55
C TRP A 113 -5.77 -4.03 -3.10
N LEU A 114 -6.75 -3.78 -2.22
CA LEU A 114 -6.70 -4.21 -0.82
C LEU A 114 -6.62 -5.73 -0.67
N THR A 115 -7.33 -6.48 -1.52
CA THR A 115 -7.60 -7.92 -1.32
C THR A 115 -6.90 -8.84 -2.31
N ASN A 116 -6.36 -8.32 -3.40
CA ASN A 116 -5.78 -9.13 -4.45
C ASN A 116 -4.39 -9.66 -4.07
N ALA A 117 -4.24 -10.99 -4.06
CA ALA A 117 -3.00 -11.67 -3.70
C ALA A 117 -1.91 -11.56 -4.78
N VAL A 118 -2.28 -11.39 -6.05
CA VAL A 118 -1.31 -11.27 -7.16
C VAL A 118 -0.50 -10.00 -7.02
N VAL A 119 -1.14 -8.84 -6.81
CA VAL A 119 -0.43 -7.56 -6.67
C VAL A 119 0.46 -7.50 -5.41
N SER A 120 0.15 -8.30 -4.39
CA SER A 120 1.00 -8.49 -3.21
C SER A 120 2.35 -9.14 -3.54
N ALA A 121 2.55 -9.76 -4.71
CA ALA A 121 3.81 -10.42 -5.06
C ALA A 121 4.88 -9.46 -5.60
N PHE A 122 4.54 -8.20 -5.87
CA PHE A 122 5.38 -7.25 -6.59
C PHE A 122 6.03 -6.23 -5.66
N ASN A 123 7.28 -5.86 -5.94
CA ASN A 123 7.95 -4.79 -5.22
C ASN A 123 7.62 -3.43 -5.82
N GLU A 124 7.71 -2.38 -5.00
CA GLU A 124 7.58 -0.99 -5.47
C GLU A 124 8.79 -0.57 -6.32
N SER A 125 9.96 -1.17 -6.04
CA SER A 125 11.20 -0.89 -6.73
C SER A 125 12.17 -2.06 -6.61
N VAL A 126 12.81 -2.43 -7.71
CA VAL A 126 13.84 -3.48 -7.78
C VAL A 126 15.05 -3.20 -6.87
N TYR A 127 15.33 -1.94 -6.56
CA TYR A 127 16.41 -1.56 -5.63
C TYR A 127 16.07 -1.91 -4.16
N TYR A 128 14.77 -2.02 -3.85
CA TYR A 128 14.23 -2.24 -2.52
C TYR A 128 13.27 -3.46 -2.52
N PRO A 129 13.79 -4.69 -2.68
CA PRO A 129 13.00 -5.89 -2.89
C PRO A 129 12.01 -6.25 -1.78
N TYR A 130 12.11 -5.64 -0.60
CA TYR A 130 11.15 -5.85 0.51
C TYR A 130 10.03 -4.81 0.55
N THR A 131 10.01 -3.85 -0.38
CA THR A 131 8.86 -2.95 -0.59
C THR A 131 7.71 -3.70 -1.26
N SER A 132 6.52 -3.11 -1.23
CA SER A 132 5.31 -3.72 -1.78
C SER A 132 4.62 -2.71 -2.69
N LEU A 133 4.38 -3.11 -3.93
CA LEU A 133 3.67 -2.29 -4.88
C LEU A 133 2.21 -2.08 -4.45
N LYS A 134 1.55 -3.15 -4.00
CA LYS A 134 0.20 -3.08 -3.42
C LYS A 134 0.08 -1.95 -2.40
N TYR A 135 0.96 -1.93 -1.41
CA TYR A 135 0.88 -0.96 -0.34
C TYR A 135 1.37 0.43 -0.73
N HIS A 136 2.28 0.55 -1.71
CA HIS A 136 2.57 1.85 -2.33
C HIS A 136 1.32 2.42 -2.98
N THR A 137 0.67 1.69 -3.87
CA THR A 137 -0.54 2.12 -4.58
C THR A 137 -1.68 2.49 -3.61
N LEU A 138 -1.89 1.72 -2.54
CA LEU A 138 -2.89 2.05 -1.52
C LEU A 138 -2.56 3.32 -0.73
N LEU A 139 -1.28 3.55 -0.42
CA LEU A 139 -0.84 4.80 0.21
C LEU A 139 -1.07 5.99 -0.73
N VAL A 140 -0.79 5.83 -2.03
CA VAL A 140 -1.03 6.87 -3.05
C VAL A 140 -2.52 7.22 -3.12
N GLY A 141 -3.40 6.22 -3.22
CA GLY A 141 -4.85 6.44 -3.24
C GLY A 141 -5.36 7.16 -2.00
N ALA A 142 -4.87 6.77 -0.82
CA ALA A 142 -5.24 7.43 0.43
C ALA A 142 -4.75 8.89 0.50
N LEU A 143 -3.54 9.19 0.00
CA LEU A 143 -3.05 10.56 -0.08
C LEU A 143 -3.84 11.39 -1.10
N VAL A 144 -4.13 10.86 -2.29
CA VAL A 144 -4.97 11.54 -3.29
C VAL A 144 -6.34 11.91 -2.72
N ASP A 145 -7.04 10.97 -2.07
CA ASP A 145 -8.35 11.29 -1.49
C ASP A 145 -8.28 12.40 -0.43
N ASN A 146 -7.28 12.35 0.46
CA ASN A 146 -7.10 13.37 1.49
C ASN A 146 -6.71 14.73 0.89
N TYR A 147 -5.84 14.75 -0.12
CA TYR A 147 -5.37 15.98 -0.77
C TYR A 147 -6.48 16.63 -1.60
N CYS A 148 -7.28 15.84 -2.30
CA CYS A 148 -8.50 16.29 -2.97
C CYS A 148 -9.52 16.90 -2.00
N ALA A 149 -9.58 16.39 -0.76
CA ALA A 149 -10.39 16.96 0.31
C ALA A 149 -9.78 18.22 0.96
N GLY A 150 -8.61 18.67 0.51
CA GLY A 150 -7.94 19.88 0.96
C GLY A 150 -7.09 19.72 2.21
N HIS A 151 -6.75 18.49 2.60
CA HIS A 151 -5.90 18.22 3.75
C HIS A 151 -4.42 18.16 3.35
N GLY A 152 -3.55 18.82 4.11
CA GLY A 152 -2.10 18.67 3.99
C GLY A 152 -1.60 17.38 4.66
N PHE A 153 -0.40 16.93 4.27
CA PHE A 153 0.23 15.75 4.88
C PHE A 153 0.35 15.86 6.42
N ASP A 154 0.63 17.07 6.92
CA ASP A 154 0.84 17.35 8.34
C ASP A 154 -0.43 17.22 9.20
N GLU A 155 -1.59 17.21 8.56
CA GLU A 155 -2.89 16.95 9.19
C GLU A 155 -3.21 15.46 9.32
N LEU A 156 -2.49 14.60 8.59
CA LEU A 156 -2.82 13.19 8.47
C LEU A 156 -2.31 12.36 9.66
N ALA A 157 -3.03 11.27 9.91
CA ALA A 157 -2.73 10.28 10.92
C ALA A 157 -2.97 8.87 10.39
N LEU A 158 -2.21 7.92 10.95
CA LEU A 158 -2.54 6.50 10.92
C LEU A 158 -3.64 6.26 11.94
N VAL A 159 -4.77 5.75 11.49
CA VAL A 159 -5.92 5.43 12.34
C VAL A 159 -6.14 3.93 12.37
N VAL A 160 -6.43 3.41 13.55
CA VAL A 160 -6.80 2.01 13.77
C VAL A 160 -8.31 1.90 13.85
N ASP A 161 -8.90 1.13 12.95
CA ASP A 161 -10.32 0.82 12.93
C ASP A 161 -10.55 -0.69 13.18
N PRO A 162 -11.76 -1.11 13.56
CA PRO A 162 -12.16 -2.52 13.56
C PRO A 162 -12.05 -3.14 12.16
N GLY A 163 -11.82 -4.46 12.10
CA GLY A 163 -11.57 -5.20 10.84
C GLY A 163 -12.70 -5.13 9.81
N ASP A 164 -13.93 -4.86 10.22
CA ASP A 164 -15.10 -4.71 9.34
C ASP A 164 -15.33 -3.26 8.84
N THR A 165 -14.49 -2.31 9.27
CA THR A 165 -14.64 -0.90 8.95
C THR A 165 -13.75 -0.53 7.76
N LEU A 166 -14.29 -0.67 6.56
CA LEU A 166 -13.65 -0.21 5.33
C LEU A 166 -14.11 1.22 4.99
N VAL A 167 -13.17 2.15 4.97
CA VAL A 167 -13.38 3.51 4.48
C VAL A 167 -12.81 3.60 3.07
N PRO A 168 -13.64 3.83 2.04
CA PRO A 168 -13.20 3.93 0.66
C PRO A 168 -11.98 4.85 0.51
N TYR A 169 -11.01 4.39 -0.28
CA TYR A 169 -9.77 5.08 -0.65
C TYR A 169 -8.77 5.31 0.49
N ARG A 170 -9.24 5.45 1.72
CA ARG A 170 -8.42 5.80 2.90
C ARG A 170 -7.90 4.58 3.65
N THR A 171 -8.64 3.46 3.64
CA THR A 171 -8.15 2.22 4.23
C THR A 171 -6.96 1.71 3.43
N ILE A 172 -5.84 1.46 4.09
CA ILE A 172 -4.58 1.01 3.47
C ILE A 172 -4.20 -0.42 3.88
N TYR A 173 -4.89 -0.99 4.86
CA TYR A 173 -4.74 -2.37 5.32
C TYR A 173 -6.05 -2.84 5.96
N THR A 174 -6.38 -4.11 5.76
CA THR A 174 -7.52 -4.76 6.42
C THR A 174 -7.22 -6.23 6.66
N ASP A 175 -7.68 -6.73 7.80
CA ASP A 175 -7.89 -8.14 8.08
C ASP A 175 -9.12 -8.31 8.99
N GLU A 176 -9.40 -9.54 9.43
CA GLU A 176 -10.54 -9.84 10.30
C GLU A 176 -10.50 -9.14 11.68
N ARG A 177 -9.33 -8.70 12.13
CA ARG A 177 -9.10 -8.14 13.47
C ARG A 177 -9.12 -6.61 13.44
N PHE A 178 -8.45 -5.98 12.47
CA PHE A 178 -8.36 -4.53 12.37
C PHE A 178 -8.13 -4.02 10.96
N CYS A 179 -8.48 -2.76 10.76
CA CYS A 179 -8.16 -1.97 9.60
C CYS A 179 -7.18 -0.86 9.98
N LEU A 180 -6.35 -0.44 9.01
CA LEU A 180 -5.57 0.78 9.12
C LEU A 180 -6.00 1.72 8.00
N ARG A 181 -6.22 2.98 8.33
CA ARG A 181 -6.49 4.04 7.33
C ARG A 181 -5.61 5.26 7.54
N ILE A 182 -5.44 6.04 6.47
CA ILE A 182 -4.87 7.38 6.52
C ILE A 182 -5.99 8.40 6.48
N SER A 183 -6.05 9.29 7.47
CA SER A 183 -7.10 10.31 7.56
C SER A 183 -6.69 11.50 8.40
N PRO A 184 -7.42 12.63 8.33
CA PRO A 184 -7.10 13.80 9.13
C PRO A 184 -7.29 13.50 10.61
N ALA A 185 -6.32 13.88 11.44
CA ALA A 185 -6.34 13.62 12.88
C ALA A 185 -7.59 14.19 13.57
N ALA A 186 -8.11 15.31 13.06
CA ALA A 186 -9.34 15.95 13.54
C ALA A 186 -10.61 15.09 13.37
N THR A 187 -10.58 14.05 12.53
CA THR A 187 -11.72 13.16 12.27
C THR A 187 -11.64 11.83 13.04
N CYS A 188 -10.70 11.72 13.99
CA CYS A 188 -10.36 10.46 14.65
C CYS A 188 -10.90 10.37 16.09
N GLU A 189 -11.87 11.21 16.45
CA GLU A 189 -12.57 11.14 17.73
C GLU A 189 -13.09 9.70 17.89
N ASP A 190 -12.68 9.00 18.96
CA ASP A 190 -13.00 7.60 19.29
C ASP A 190 -12.14 6.48 18.64
N ARG A 191 -11.13 6.79 17.83
CA ARG A 191 -10.20 5.77 17.28
C ARG A 191 -8.77 5.98 17.78
N PRO A 192 -8.00 4.90 18.09
CA PRO A 192 -6.57 5.03 18.31
C PRO A 192 -5.91 5.56 17.03
N TYR A 193 -5.15 6.65 17.14
CA TYR A 193 -4.42 7.20 16.00
C TYR A 193 -3.05 7.75 16.39
N ALA A 194 -2.18 7.88 15.40
CA ALA A 194 -0.88 8.53 15.53
C ALA A 194 -0.63 9.42 14.30
N ARG A 195 -0.30 10.70 14.53
CA ARG A 195 0.01 11.66 13.45
C ARG A 195 1.23 11.22 12.66
N LEU A 196 1.19 11.42 11.33
CA LEU A 196 2.29 11.05 10.43
C LEU A 196 3.53 11.95 10.59
N GLY A 197 3.32 13.19 11.04
CA GLY A 197 4.36 14.23 11.15
C GLY A 197 4.21 15.29 10.07
N SER A 198 5.16 16.24 9.99
CA SER A 198 5.02 17.40 9.11
C SER A 198 5.34 17.14 7.63
N HIS A 199 6.05 16.05 7.32
CA HIS A 199 6.48 15.70 5.97
C HIS A 199 6.56 14.17 5.84
N PRO A 200 6.40 13.62 4.62
CA PRO A 200 6.52 12.20 4.38
C PRO A 200 7.96 11.74 4.61
N HIS A 201 8.11 10.66 5.38
CA HIS A 201 9.39 10.03 5.68
C HIS A 201 9.19 8.58 6.11
N ARG A 202 10.26 7.78 6.00
CA ARG A 202 10.32 6.39 6.45
C ARG A 202 10.26 6.26 7.97
N SER A 203 9.04 6.36 8.50
CA SER A 203 8.74 6.51 9.92
C SER A 203 7.74 5.52 10.47
N TRP A 204 7.43 4.43 9.75
CA TRP A 204 6.46 3.44 10.21
C TRP A 204 6.65 3.08 11.68
N ALA A 205 7.85 2.62 12.07
CA ALA A 205 8.17 2.28 13.45
C ALA A 205 7.83 3.40 14.45
N THR A 206 8.15 4.64 14.12
CA THR A 206 7.87 5.79 14.99
C THR A 206 6.38 6.06 15.09
N THR A 207 5.64 6.01 13.98
CA THR A 207 4.19 6.21 13.96
C THR A 207 3.47 5.08 14.69
N TRP A 208 3.84 3.83 14.42
CA TRP A 208 3.32 2.65 15.09
C TRP A 208 3.53 2.74 16.60
N GLN A 209 4.75 3.05 17.07
CA GLN A 209 5.05 3.19 18.50
C GLN A 209 4.28 4.30 19.21
N ARG A 210 3.79 5.30 18.48
CA ARG A 210 3.03 6.43 19.03
C ARG A 210 1.53 6.15 19.16
N LEU A 211 1.05 5.01 18.66
CA LEU A 211 -0.35 4.64 18.82
C LEU A 211 -0.68 4.53 20.32
N PRO A 212 -1.74 5.20 20.80
CA PRO A 212 -2.13 5.14 22.21
C PRO A 212 -2.68 3.78 22.61
N ALA A 213 -3.20 3.02 21.64
CA ALA A 213 -3.60 1.63 21.80
C ALA A 213 -3.23 0.86 20.52
N HIS A 214 -2.64 -0.32 20.68
CA HIS A 214 -2.24 -1.17 19.55
C HIS A 214 -3.33 -2.21 19.25
N PRO A 215 -3.58 -2.54 17.96
CA PRO A 215 -4.60 -3.52 17.58
C PRO A 215 -4.18 -4.98 17.83
N LEU A 216 -2.92 -5.23 18.20
CA LEU A 216 -2.38 -6.57 18.41
C LEU A 216 -2.55 -6.98 19.88
N ALA A 217 -3.01 -8.21 20.12
CA ALA A 217 -3.23 -8.77 21.47
C ALA A 217 -1.92 -9.19 22.17
N THR A 218 -0.98 -8.26 22.34
CA THR A 218 0.38 -8.53 22.85
C THR A 218 0.42 -9.04 24.29
N ASP A 219 -0.63 -8.83 25.06
CA ASP A 219 -0.68 -9.29 26.45
C ASP A 219 -0.95 -10.79 26.58
N THR A 220 -1.59 -11.38 25.57
CA THR A 220 -2.09 -12.76 25.62
C THR A 220 -1.49 -13.66 24.54
N ASP A 221 -0.98 -13.08 23.44
CA ASP A 221 -0.48 -13.82 22.29
C ASP A 221 1.03 -13.60 22.08
N GLN A 222 1.80 -14.70 22.10
CA GLN A 222 3.25 -14.68 21.85
C GLN A 222 3.59 -14.24 20.42
N TRP A 223 2.82 -14.67 19.44
CA TRP A 223 3.05 -14.29 18.04
C TRP A 223 2.72 -12.81 17.83
N ALA A 224 1.63 -12.33 18.43
CA ALA A 224 1.31 -10.89 18.43
C ALA A 224 2.46 -10.05 19.02
N ARG A 225 3.15 -10.52 20.08
CA ARG A 225 4.34 -9.85 20.65
C ARG A 225 5.51 -9.83 19.68
N VAL A 226 5.79 -10.93 18.99
CA VAL A 226 6.88 -11.01 18.00
C VAL A 226 6.58 -10.09 16.81
N LEU A 227 5.35 -10.13 16.32
CA LEU A 227 4.87 -9.26 15.25
C LEU A 227 5.03 -7.78 15.63
N ASP A 228 4.49 -7.36 16.77
CA ASP A 228 4.60 -5.99 17.26
C ASP A 228 6.07 -5.55 17.42
N THR A 229 6.92 -6.41 17.99
CA THR A 229 8.36 -6.15 18.15
C THR A 229 9.04 -5.87 16.82
N ASN A 230 8.71 -6.63 15.77
CA ASN A 230 9.27 -6.44 14.45
C ASN A 230 8.71 -5.19 13.76
N LEU A 231 7.41 -4.92 13.87
CA LEU A 231 6.79 -3.68 13.36
C LEU A 231 7.42 -2.42 13.95
N ARG A 232 7.81 -2.45 15.23
CA ARG A 232 8.53 -1.34 15.90
C ARG A 232 9.96 -1.10 15.37
N ARG A 233 10.48 -1.93 14.46
CA ARG A 233 11.82 -1.79 13.86
C ARG A 233 11.78 -1.44 12.37
N ILE A 234 10.68 -1.73 11.69
CA ILE A 234 10.53 -1.46 10.26
C ILE A 234 10.29 0.04 10.05
N ARG A 235 11.07 0.66 9.16
CA ARG A 235 10.92 2.09 8.83
C ARG A 235 10.04 2.35 7.61
N SER A 236 10.10 1.45 6.63
CA SER A 236 9.34 1.54 5.39
C SER A 236 7.88 1.18 5.64
N TRP A 237 6.97 2.04 5.19
CA TRP A 237 5.53 1.83 5.34
C TRP A 237 5.04 0.64 4.51
N SER A 238 5.33 0.59 3.21
CA SER A 238 4.89 -0.52 2.35
C SER A 238 5.42 -1.87 2.85
N THR A 239 6.65 -1.90 3.36
CA THR A 239 7.28 -3.10 3.90
C THR A 239 6.61 -3.56 5.18
N ALA A 240 6.23 -2.64 6.07
CA ALA A 240 5.56 -2.99 7.32
C ALA A 240 4.14 -3.50 7.09
N LEU A 241 3.39 -2.84 6.20
CA LEU A 241 2.05 -3.27 5.81
C LEU A 241 2.10 -4.65 5.14
N GLN A 242 3.07 -4.88 4.27
CA GLN A 242 3.27 -6.19 3.66
C GLN A 242 3.70 -7.27 4.65
N TYR A 243 4.45 -6.89 5.68
CA TYR A 243 4.84 -7.82 6.74
C TYR A 243 3.63 -8.31 7.54
N LEU A 244 2.59 -7.48 7.73
CA LEU A 244 1.32 -7.93 8.33
C LEU A 244 0.67 -9.06 7.50
N ASP A 245 0.55 -8.86 6.18
CA ASP A 245 0.05 -9.89 5.24
C ASP A 245 0.93 -11.15 5.27
N ASP A 246 2.26 -11.01 5.21
CA ASP A 246 3.19 -12.16 5.15
C ASP A 246 3.10 -13.04 6.38
N VAL A 247 2.95 -12.44 7.57
CA VAL A 247 2.79 -13.23 8.80
C VAL A 247 1.42 -13.92 8.76
N ARG A 248 0.35 -13.22 8.33
CA ARG A 248 -1.02 -13.76 8.19
C ARG A 248 -1.05 -15.00 7.30
N ASP A 249 -0.54 -14.85 6.09
CA ASP A 249 -0.63 -15.87 5.05
C ASP A 249 0.35 -17.02 5.30
N GLY A 250 1.44 -16.77 6.04
CA GLY A 250 2.41 -17.78 6.47
C GLY A 250 1.88 -18.79 7.51
N GLY A 251 0.60 -18.68 7.92
CA GLY A 251 -0.02 -19.61 8.86
C GLY A 251 0.45 -19.48 10.31
N ALA A 252 1.25 -18.45 10.63
CA ALA A 252 1.65 -18.15 12.01
C ALA A 252 0.50 -17.58 12.87
N TRP A 253 -0.70 -17.45 12.29
CA TRP A 253 -1.93 -16.93 12.93
C TRP A 253 -2.97 -18.02 13.25
N GLN A 254 -2.64 -19.30 13.05
CA GLN A 254 -3.48 -20.43 13.51
C GLN A 254 -3.05 -20.92 14.89
#